data_AF-A0A3N4H604-F1
#
_entry.id   AF-A0A3N4H604-F1
#
_cell.length_a   1.000
_cell.length_b   1.000
_cell.length_c   1.000
_cell.angle_alpha   90.00
_cell.angle_beta   90.00
_cell.angle_gamma   90.00
#
_symmetry.space_group_name_H-M   'P 1'
#
loop_
_entity.id
_entity.type
_entity.pdbx_description
1 polymer ?
#
loop_
_entity_poly.entity_id
_entity_poly.type
_entity_poly.pdbx_seq_one_letter_code
_entity_poly.pdbx_strand_id
1 'polypeptide(L)'
;MPRIILISILLLIILFQIRGERVPIHEGTMGNGIFFRQVAIEFVDVIDADSYNIWQLQHILPFALVHVVYVVFGLDLEPAPLMSGMILANLLFLALAIFWFFEIMRKIRASDTLEILAFILLFFNFAILKEIWYNPFSTDMAALMIGLAQVNYFIRYEKSKLFLVSFVGAFISPFLLPIGLLLLVFPGDKLELYGEEKPKSAFPPLAITLFILVTVGIGIWTGRLNQGWKEVVFFTVSLISMSVFLYWMMMQNQVDWSKNWHNLGKKLKMEKLLPFFGGLIAFTLLLWLLSGSNSNVSLRTLTIAFLSNILIHPFDFLTGHLMYYGLLVPFALVFMLRVTKESGLLGIGFSLAMIGMLLFALHPDSSTLMPFIPVLFFAVVKAVRRYRLKRKDLFIVGLFNLLHSMWWVRLNMPGMKEALLLGETEGFPAQRYWMHFGNEQSLAVAVVVFLIFVAVMLVLDRGRRRYVRS
;
A
#
# COMPACT_ATOMS: atom_id res chain seq x y z
N MET A 1 -8.19 14.16 25.20
CA MET A 1 -7.26 13.24 25.89
C MET A 1 -6.83 12.01 25.07
N PRO A 2 -7.68 11.25 24.34
CA PRO A 2 -7.23 10.01 23.68
C PRO A 2 -6.16 10.24 22.61
N ARG A 3 -6.27 11.35 21.84
CA ARG A 3 -5.30 11.70 20.79
C ARG A 3 -3.86 11.80 21.30
N ILE A 4 -3.66 12.54 22.39
CA ILE A 4 -2.33 12.77 22.96
C ILE A 4 -1.73 11.43 23.38
N ILE A 5 -2.50 10.55 24.05
CA ILE A 5 -2.03 9.24 24.49
C ILE A 5 -1.61 8.37 23.28
N LEU A 6 -2.43 8.31 22.23
CA LEU A 6 -2.10 7.53 21.02
C LEU A 6 -0.82 8.03 20.34
N ILE A 7 -0.69 9.34 20.18
CA ILE A 7 0.49 9.98 19.59
C ILE A 7 1.71 9.73 20.50
N SER A 8 1.58 9.87 21.82
CA SER A 8 2.68 9.63 22.75
C SER A 8 3.17 8.19 22.72
N ILE A 9 2.26 7.20 22.65
CA ILE A 9 2.64 5.79 22.53
C ILE A 9 3.37 5.55 21.21
N LEU A 10 2.84 6.08 20.10
CA LEU A 10 3.46 5.97 18.78
C LEU A 10 4.87 6.57 18.78
N LEU A 11 5.00 7.81 19.25
CA LEU A 11 6.29 8.52 19.30
C LEU A 11 7.27 7.83 20.24
N LEU A 12 6.82 7.31 21.38
CA LEU A 12 7.69 6.58 22.30
C LEU A 12 8.32 5.35 21.61
N ILE A 13 7.52 4.54 20.91
CA ILE A 13 8.02 3.39 20.16
C ILE A 13 9.00 3.84 19.08
N ILE A 14 8.66 4.88 18.32
CA ILE A 14 9.51 5.40 17.24
C ILE A 14 10.83 5.93 17.75
N LEU A 15 10.86 6.62 18.90
CA LEU A 15 12.10 7.11 19.50
C LEU A 15 13.06 5.96 19.82
N PHE A 16 12.55 4.80 20.23
CA PHE A 16 13.38 3.59 20.37
C PHE A 16 13.89 3.08 19.02
N GLN A 17 13.09 3.13 17.96
CA GLN A 17 13.52 2.68 16.62
C GLN A 17 14.51 3.63 15.96
N ILE A 18 14.42 4.94 16.22
CA ILE A 18 15.35 5.94 15.70
C ILE A 18 16.78 5.64 16.18
N ARG A 19 16.95 5.18 17.42
CA ARG A 19 18.26 4.72 17.92
C ARG A 19 18.51 3.23 17.72
N GLY A 20 17.56 2.54 17.11
CA GLY A 20 17.57 1.11 16.92
C GLY A 20 18.39 0.67 15.71
N GLU A 21 18.04 -0.50 15.20
CA GLU A 21 18.75 -1.18 14.14
C GLU A 21 18.55 -0.49 12.78
N ARG A 22 19.57 -0.61 11.93
CA ARG A 22 19.54 -0.24 10.52
C ARG A 22 19.99 -1.41 9.68
N VAL A 23 19.67 -1.38 8.39
CA VAL A 23 20.20 -2.35 7.43
C VAL A 23 21.74 -2.45 7.59
N PRO A 24 22.31 -3.64 7.80
CA PRO A 24 23.73 -3.80 8.16
C PRO A 24 24.69 -3.75 6.97
N ILE A 25 24.16 -3.57 5.76
CA ILE A 25 24.90 -3.50 4.49
C ILE A 25 24.76 -2.11 3.88
N HIS A 26 25.68 -1.79 2.96
CA HIS A 26 25.72 -0.53 2.21
C HIS A 26 25.28 0.68 3.06
N GLU A 27 25.91 0.87 4.23
CA GLU A 27 25.68 2.03 5.10
C GLU A 27 24.20 2.29 5.44
N GLY A 28 23.42 1.23 5.66
CA GLY A 28 22.01 1.35 6.04
C GLY A 28 21.03 1.40 4.88
N THR A 29 21.42 0.93 3.69
CA THR A 29 20.55 0.86 2.51
C THR A 29 20.59 -0.52 1.85
N MET A 30 19.51 -0.86 1.15
CA MET A 30 19.37 -2.08 0.37
C MET A 30 18.29 -1.92 -0.70
N GLY A 31 18.30 -2.79 -1.71
CA GLY A 31 17.34 -2.72 -2.83
C GLY A 31 17.32 -1.33 -3.47
N ASN A 32 16.13 -0.77 -3.65
CA ASN A 32 15.94 0.58 -4.20
C ASN A 32 16.51 1.69 -3.31
N GLY A 33 16.70 1.43 -2.01
CA GLY A 33 17.29 2.39 -1.07
C GLY A 33 18.71 2.82 -1.43
N ILE A 34 19.48 1.97 -2.12
CA ILE A 34 20.82 2.31 -2.63
C ILE A 34 20.72 3.45 -3.64
N PHE A 35 19.80 3.32 -4.60
CA PHE A 35 19.52 4.37 -5.58
C PHE A 35 19.02 5.64 -4.90
N PHE A 36 18.08 5.52 -3.96
CA PHE A 36 17.52 6.69 -3.26
C PHE A 36 18.55 7.46 -2.44
N ARG A 37 19.51 6.76 -1.82
CA ARG A 37 20.64 7.43 -1.17
C ARG A 37 21.50 8.16 -2.19
N GLN A 38 21.79 7.55 -3.34
CA GLN A 38 22.56 8.21 -4.39
C GLN A 38 21.88 9.50 -4.85
N VAL A 39 20.57 9.50 -5.02
CA VAL A 39 19.79 10.73 -5.30
C VAL A 39 20.01 11.75 -4.20
N ALA A 40 19.93 11.36 -2.92
CA ALA A 40 20.12 12.29 -1.82
C ALA A 40 21.55 12.88 -1.75
N ILE A 41 22.56 12.21 -2.31
CA ILE A 41 23.95 12.71 -2.39
C ILE A 41 24.15 13.61 -3.61
N GLU A 42 23.70 13.20 -4.80
CA GLU A 42 24.12 13.79 -6.08
C GLU A 42 22.97 14.38 -6.91
N PHE A 43 21.83 14.70 -6.28
CA PHE A 43 20.62 15.10 -7.01
C PHE A 43 20.85 16.21 -8.05
N VAL A 44 21.50 17.31 -7.65
CA VAL A 44 21.74 18.47 -8.54
C VAL A 44 22.71 18.13 -9.66
N ASP A 45 23.78 17.39 -9.36
CA ASP A 45 24.78 17.05 -10.37
C ASP A 45 24.21 16.08 -11.43
N VAL A 46 23.44 15.09 -10.99
CA VAL A 46 22.87 14.07 -11.88
C VAL A 46 21.73 14.62 -12.74
N ILE A 47 20.87 15.49 -12.19
CA ILE A 47 19.76 16.05 -12.95
C ILE A 47 20.25 16.95 -14.09
N ASP A 48 21.36 17.66 -13.89
CA ASP A 48 21.95 18.57 -14.88
C ASP A 48 22.80 17.82 -15.93
N ALA A 49 23.46 16.72 -15.57
CA ALA A 49 24.34 15.97 -16.48
C ALA A 49 23.61 14.90 -17.29
N ASP A 50 23.08 13.86 -16.62
CA ASP A 50 22.62 12.62 -17.25
C ASP A 50 21.10 12.41 -17.16
N SER A 51 20.42 13.17 -16.28
CA SER A 51 19.01 13.01 -15.92
C SER A 51 18.65 11.62 -15.36
N TYR A 52 17.49 11.53 -14.70
CA TYR A 52 16.96 10.28 -14.16
C TYR A 52 15.99 9.62 -15.14
N ASN A 53 15.93 8.29 -15.16
CA ASN A 53 14.92 7.61 -15.98
C ASN A 53 13.49 7.85 -15.46
N ILE A 54 12.49 7.56 -16.29
CA ILE A 54 11.07 7.82 -15.99
C ILE A 54 10.63 7.18 -14.66
N TRP A 55 11.04 5.94 -14.39
CA TRP A 55 10.67 5.25 -13.15
C TRP A 55 11.33 5.90 -11.93
N GLN A 56 12.60 6.29 -12.05
CA GLN A 56 13.36 6.97 -11.01
C GLN A 56 12.72 8.32 -10.65
N LEU A 57 12.37 9.13 -11.65
CA LEU A 57 11.71 10.43 -11.47
C LEU A 57 10.40 10.33 -10.68
N GLN A 58 9.71 9.20 -10.73
CA GLN A 58 8.48 8.97 -9.96
C GLN A 58 8.72 8.60 -8.49
N HIS A 59 9.98 8.52 -8.04
CA HIS A 59 10.36 8.15 -6.67
C HIS A 59 11.42 9.08 -6.05
N ILE A 60 11.84 10.15 -6.72
CA ILE A 60 12.98 10.97 -6.27
C ILE A 60 12.61 12.02 -5.21
N LEU A 61 11.35 12.47 -5.14
CA LEU A 61 11.04 13.73 -4.44
C LEU A 61 11.49 13.79 -2.97
N PRO A 62 11.27 12.75 -2.13
CA PRO A 62 11.69 12.81 -0.73
C PRO A 62 13.21 13.00 -0.58
N PHE A 63 13.98 12.36 -1.45
CA PHE A 63 15.44 12.34 -1.42
C PHE A 63 16.03 13.63 -2.00
N ALA A 64 15.45 14.13 -3.09
CA ALA A 64 15.78 15.42 -3.66
C ALA A 64 15.55 16.57 -2.66
N LEU A 65 14.45 16.51 -1.88
CA LEU A 65 14.19 17.50 -0.82
C LEU A 65 15.27 17.48 0.27
N VAL A 66 15.72 16.28 0.69
CA VAL A 66 16.81 16.17 1.67
C VAL A 66 18.11 16.71 1.10
N HIS A 67 18.47 16.36 -0.13
CA HIS A 67 19.65 16.90 -0.81
C HIS A 67 19.65 18.44 -0.84
N VAL A 68 18.55 19.05 -1.30
CA VAL A 68 18.42 20.51 -1.40
C VAL A 68 18.58 21.17 -0.03
N VAL A 69 17.99 20.60 1.02
CA VAL A 69 18.18 21.10 2.39
C VAL A 69 19.66 21.03 2.78
N TYR A 70 20.33 19.91 2.54
CA TYR A 70 21.74 19.74 2.92
C TYR A 70 22.64 20.74 2.18
N VAL A 71 22.46 20.91 0.88
CA VAL A 71 23.23 21.86 0.08
C VAL A 71 22.97 23.31 0.52
N VAL A 72 21.70 23.69 0.71
CA VAL A 72 21.34 25.08 1.11
C VAL A 72 21.91 25.45 2.49
N PHE A 73 21.93 24.50 3.43
CA PHE A 73 22.46 24.73 4.77
C PHE A 73 23.95 24.39 4.92
N GLY A 74 24.63 23.94 3.86
CA GLY A 74 26.04 23.54 3.90
C GLY A 74 26.31 22.35 4.83
N LEU A 75 25.37 21.40 4.90
CA LEU A 75 25.51 20.17 5.68
C LEU A 75 26.27 19.10 4.88
N ASP A 76 27.01 18.26 5.59
CA ASP A 76 27.77 17.17 4.97
C ASP A 76 26.85 16.13 4.33
N LEU A 77 27.12 15.79 3.07
CA LEU A 77 26.41 14.75 2.31
C LEU A 77 27.00 13.34 2.57
N GLU A 78 27.73 13.16 3.67
CA GLU A 78 28.24 11.86 4.09
C GLU A 78 27.09 10.90 4.50
N PRO A 79 27.29 9.57 4.40
CA PRO A 79 26.23 8.59 4.63
C PRO A 79 25.52 8.71 6.00
N ALA A 80 26.27 8.97 7.08
CA ALA A 80 25.71 9.03 8.43
C ALA A 80 24.89 10.31 8.70
N PRO A 81 25.37 11.53 8.37
CA PRO A 81 24.53 12.72 8.36
C PRO A 81 23.30 12.55 7.48
N LEU A 82 23.43 12.03 6.27
CA LEU A 82 22.32 11.87 5.32
C LEU A 82 21.24 10.90 5.83
N MET A 83 21.66 9.79 6.44
CA MET A 83 20.77 8.85 7.16
C MET A 83 19.92 9.58 8.22
N SER A 84 20.54 10.47 8.98
CA SER A 84 19.86 11.27 10.00
C SER A 84 18.86 12.24 9.39
N GLY A 85 19.21 12.86 8.25
CA GLY A 85 18.32 13.71 7.45
C GLY A 85 17.09 12.97 6.95
N MET A 86 17.27 11.74 6.45
CA MET A 86 16.15 10.89 6.01
C MET A 86 15.25 10.48 7.17
N ILE A 87 15.81 10.15 8.34
CA ILE A 87 15.02 9.85 9.55
C ILE A 87 14.18 11.08 9.95
N LEU A 88 14.77 12.27 9.90
CA LEU A 88 14.06 13.52 10.19
C LEU A 88 12.95 13.79 9.18
N ALA A 89 13.21 13.58 7.89
CA ALA A 89 12.19 13.71 6.84
C ALA A 89 11.01 12.73 7.07
N ASN A 90 11.31 11.46 7.40
CA ASN A 90 10.28 10.46 7.72
C ASN A 90 9.47 10.83 8.98
N LEU A 91 10.10 11.44 9.99
CA LEU A 91 9.39 11.99 11.15
C LEU A 91 8.43 13.13 10.76
N LEU A 92 8.85 14.03 9.88
CA LEU A 92 8.01 15.12 9.38
C LEU A 92 6.84 14.58 8.56
N PHE A 93 7.08 13.61 7.68
CA PHE A 93 6.03 12.93 6.92
C PHE A 93 5.05 12.21 7.85
N LEU A 94 5.53 11.56 8.92
CA LEU A 94 4.67 10.96 9.93
C LEU A 94 3.79 12.00 10.62
N ALA A 95 4.38 13.12 11.06
CA ALA A 95 3.63 14.18 11.73
C ALA A 95 2.51 14.73 10.83
N LEU A 96 2.80 14.93 9.54
CA LEU A 96 1.81 15.32 8.54
C LEU A 96 0.77 14.22 8.29
N ALA A 97 1.16 12.95 8.25
CA ALA A 97 0.24 11.82 8.13
C ALA A 97 -0.74 11.77 9.33
N ILE A 98 -0.24 11.95 10.55
CA ILE A 98 -1.06 12.03 11.77
C ILE A 98 -2.00 13.24 11.72
N PHE A 99 -1.52 14.40 11.25
CA PHE A 99 -2.34 15.58 11.05
C PHE A 99 -3.51 15.28 10.09
N TRP A 100 -3.23 14.76 8.90
CA TRP A 100 -4.27 14.40 7.92
C TRP A 100 -5.22 13.33 8.45
N PHE A 101 -4.73 12.34 9.18
CA PHE A 101 -5.56 11.35 9.85
C PHE A 101 -6.62 12.01 10.75
N PHE A 102 -6.21 12.94 11.64
CA PHE A 102 -7.16 13.59 12.55
C PHE A 102 -8.10 14.55 11.81
N GLU A 103 -7.65 15.20 10.73
CA GLU A 103 -8.50 16.00 9.85
C GLU A 103 -9.59 15.14 9.19
N ILE A 104 -9.26 13.91 8.74
CA ILE A 104 -10.22 12.93 8.21
C ILE A 104 -11.21 12.50 9.30
N MET A 105 -10.72 12.08 10.47
CA MET A 105 -11.56 11.62 11.59
C MET A 105 -12.55 12.71 12.03
N ARG A 106 -12.12 13.97 12.09
CA ARG A 106 -12.99 15.12 12.37
C ARG A 106 -14.04 15.30 11.27
N LYS A 107 -13.62 15.26 9.99
CA LYS A 107 -14.54 15.46 8.86
C LYS A 107 -15.64 14.40 8.82
N ILE A 108 -15.32 13.15 9.14
CA ILE A 108 -16.33 12.08 9.22
C ILE A 108 -17.09 12.07 10.54
N ARG A 109 -16.76 12.92 11.52
CA ARG A 109 -17.33 12.93 12.88
C ARG A 109 -17.24 11.53 13.51
N ALA A 110 -16.02 10.98 13.53
CA ALA A 110 -15.73 9.71 14.18
C ALA A 110 -15.93 9.82 15.70
N SER A 111 -16.43 8.76 16.33
CA SER A 111 -16.41 8.64 17.79
C SER A 111 -15.00 8.35 18.27
N ASP A 112 -14.68 8.68 19.53
CA ASP A 112 -13.36 8.39 20.12
C ASP A 112 -12.94 6.92 19.97
N THR A 113 -13.89 5.99 20.13
CA THR A 113 -13.63 4.55 19.96
C THR A 113 -13.26 4.17 18.54
N LEU A 114 -13.89 4.81 17.54
CA LEU A 114 -13.58 4.58 16.13
C LEU A 114 -12.26 5.23 15.76
N GLU A 115 -11.99 6.44 16.27
CA GLU A 115 -10.72 7.14 16.09
C GLU A 115 -9.55 6.33 16.66
N ILE A 116 -9.68 5.77 17.87
CA ILE A 116 -8.68 4.88 18.48
C ILE A 116 -8.46 3.63 17.62
N LEU A 117 -9.53 2.95 17.19
CA LEU A 117 -9.40 1.76 16.32
C LEU A 117 -8.69 2.10 15.01
N ALA A 118 -9.13 3.17 14.36
CA ALA A 118 -8.58 3.65 13.11
C ALA A 118 -7.09 3.97 13.24
N PHE A 119 -6.68 4.62 14.33
CA PHE A 119 -5.29 4.95 14.60
C PHE A 119 -4.44 3.69 14.77
N ILE A 120 -4.93 2.73 15.56
CA ILE A 120 -4.26 1.43 15.77
C ILE A 120 -4.06 0.70 14.44
N LEU A 121 -5.10 0.59 13.62
CA LEU A 121 -5.02 -0.15 12.34
C LEU A 121 -4.02 0.49 11.37
N LEU A 122 -3.96 1.83 11.34
CA LEU A 122 -3.13 2.55 10.37
C LEU A 122 -1.66 2.70 10.81
N PHE A 123 -1.40 2.95 12.09
CA PHE A 123 -0.07 3.31 12.57
C PHE A 123 0.63 2.22 13.40
N PHE A 124 -0.09 1.24 13.96
CA PHE A 124 0.52 0.18 14.78
C PHE A 124 0.76 -1.10 13.98
N ASN A 125 1.55 -1.00 12.91
CA ASN A 125 1.94 -2.11 12.04
C ASN A 125 3.45 -2.07 11.75
N PHE A 126 3.98 -3.14 11.15
CA PHE A 126 5.43 -3.27 10.89
C PHE A 126 5.95 -2.15 9.99
N ALA A 127 5.21 -1.78 8.94
CA ALA A 127 5.60 -0.72 8.02
C ALA A 127 5.94 0.58 8.76
N ILE A 128 5.05 1.03 9.65
CA ILE A 128 5.19 2.30 10.37
C ILE A 128 6.09 2.17 11.60
N LEU A 129 6.00 1.07 12.34
CA LEU A 129 6.71 0.92 13.61
C LEU A 129 8.11 0.32 13.48
N LYS A 130 8.51 -0.21 12.32
CA LYS A 130 9.84 -0.83 12.15
C LYS A 130 10.47 -0.52 10.80
N GLU A 131 9.79 -0.79 9.69
CA GLU A 131 10.38 -0.74 8.35
C GLU A 131 10.96 0.64 8.00
N ILE A 132 10.16 1.70 8.14
CA ILE A 132 10.56 3.08 7.80
C ILE A 132 11.78 3.56 8.58
N TRP A 133 12.05 2.97 9.75
CA TRP A 133 13.20 3.33 10.57
C TRP A 133 14.39 2.44 10.27
N TYR A 134 14.15 1.14 10.00
CA TYR A 134 15.19 0.18 9.67
C TYR A 134 15.81 0.44 8.29
N ASN A 135 14.97 0.81 7.31
CA ASN A 135 15.34 1.17 5.94
C ASN A 135 14.75 2.56 5.59
N PRO A 136 15.37 3.64 6.08
CA PRO A 136 14.78 4.98 5.98
C PRO A 136 14.85 5.61 4.59
N PHE A 137 15.66 5.03 3.69
CA PHE A 137 15.67 5.40 2.28
C PHE A 137 14.55 4.65 1.54
N SER A 138 13.30 5.06 1.78
CA SER A 138 12.09 4.58 1.12
C SER A 138 11.12 5.73 0.88
N THR A 139 10.27 5.63 -0.14
CA THR A 139 9.20 6.60 -0.41
C THR A 139 7.91 6.32 0.36
N ASP A 140 7.84 5.21 1.10
CA ASP A 140 6.61 4.70 1.70
C ASP A 140 5.94 5.69 2.66
N MET A 141 6.70 6.32 3.57
CA MET A 141 6.12 7.25 4.53
C MET A 141 5.54 8.49 3.82
N ALA A 142 6.26 9.00 2.81
CA ALA A 142 5.78 10.12 2.00
C ALA A 142 4.54 9.73 1.19
N ALA A 143 4.50 8.50 0.65
CA ALA A 143 3.36 7.99 -0.10
C ALA A 143 2.11 7.86 0.77
N LEU A 144 2.25 7.32 1.99
CA LEU A 144 1.17 7.25 2.97
C LEU A 144 0.65 8.66 3.32
N MET A 145 1.56 9.59 3.59
CA MET A 145 1.24 10.97 3.95
C MET A 145 0.46 11.68 2.83
N ILE A 146 0.91 11.60 1.58
CA ILE A 146 0.21 12.20 0.44
C ILE A 146 -1.12 11.49 0.17
N GLY A 147 -1.19 10.16 0.25
CA GLY A 147 -2.46 9.45 0.09
C GLY A 147 -3.50 9.84 1.14
N LEU A 148 -3.09 10.08 2.40
CA LEU A 148 -3.99 10.63 3.42
C LEU A 148 -4.43 12.07 3.09
N ALA A 149 -3.52 12.90 2.58
CA ALA A 149 -3.87 14.24 2.11
C ALA A 149 -4.90 14.19 0.96
N GLN A 150 -4.71 13.28 0.00
CA GLN A 150 -5.64 13.06 -1.12
C GLN A 150 -7.03 12.66 -0.63
N VAL A 151 -7.11 11.66 0.26
CA VAL A 151 -8.39 11.26 0.87
C VAL A 151 -9.03 12.43 1.62
N ASN A 152 -8.26 13.19 2.39
CA ASN A 152 -8.78 14.35 3.13
C ASN A 152 -9.35 15.44 2.21
N TYR A 153 -8.64 15.81 1.14
CA TYR A 153 -9.14 16.81 0.19
C TYR A 153 -10.30 16.31 -0.66
N PHE A 154 -10.31 15.01 -1.01
CA PHE A 154 -11.43 14.36 -1.66
C PHE A 154 -12.72 14.49 -0.83
N ILE A 155 -12.69 14.12 0.46
CA ILE A 155 -13.89 14.16 1.32
C ILE A 155 -14.33 15.59 1.69
N ARG A 156 -13.46 16.59 1.47
CA ARG A 156 -13.76 18.02 1.60
C ARG A 156 -14.22 18.66 0.30
N TYR A 157 -14.17 17.93 -0.82
CA TYR A 157 -14.45 18.43 -2.16
C TYR A 157 -13.51 19.59 -2.60
N GLU A 158 -12.27 19.61 -2.09
CA GLU A 158 -11.26 20.64 -2.38
C GLU A 158 -10.41 20.25 -3.60
N LYS A 159 -11.01 20.35 -4.79
CA LYS A 159 -10.45 19.87 -6.07
C LYS A 159 -9.04 20.40 -6.39
N SER A 160 -8.81 21.70 -6.25
CA SER A 160 -7.51 22.31 -6.59
C SER A 160 -6.38 21.78 -5.70
N LYS A 161 -6.65 21.62 -4.40
CA LYS A 161 -5.67 21.07 -3.46
C LYS A 161 -5.45 19.58 -3.70
N LEU A 162 -6.51 18.83 -4.00
CA LEU A 162 -6.40 17.42 -4.41
C LEU A 162 -5.51 17.28 -5.64
N PHE A 163 -5.70 18.10 -6.67
CA PHE A 163 -4.85 18.10 -7.86
C PHE A 163 -3.38 18.39 -7.49
N LEU A 164 -3.14 19.45 -6.72
CA LEU A 164 -1.78 19.83 -6.32
C LEU A 164 -1.06 18.71 -5.56
N VAL A 165 -1.69 18.12 -4.54
CA VAL A 165 -1.04 17.02 -3.79
C VAL A 165 -0.86 15.77 -4.64
N SER A 166 -1.72 15.54 -5.62
CA SER A 166 -1.60 14.40 -6.53
C SER A 166 -0.48 14.59 -7.54
N PHE A 167 -0.28 15.81 -8.01
CA PHE A 167 0.84 16.20 -8.87
C PHE A 167 2.16 16.08 -8.12
N VAL A 168 2.25 16.57 -6.89
CA VAL A 168 3.42 16.37 -6.02
C VAL A 168 3.65 14.89 -5.75
N GLY A 169 2.58 14.13 -5.45
CA GLY A 169 2.63 12.69 -5.23
C GLY A 169 3.15 11.90 -6.43
N ALA A 170 3.02 12.43 -7.64
CA ALA A 170 3.48 11.79 -8.87
C ALA A 170 5.01 11.56 -8.92
N PHE A 171 5.78 12.34 -8.15
CA PHE A 171 7.23 12.22 -7.98
C PHE A 171 7.64 11.42 -6.74
N ILE A 172 6.66 10.90 -5.98
CA ILE A 172 6.86 10.04 -4.80
C ILE A 172 6.47 8.59 -5.13
N SER A 173 5.38 8.42 -5.88
CA SER A 173 4.94 7.12 -6.36
C SER A 173 4.16 7.24 -7.67
N PRO A 174 4.32 6.30 -8.61
CA PRO A 174 3.57 6.27 -9.87
C PRO A 174 2.05 6.14 -9.68
N PHE A 175 1.58 5.70 -8.51
CA PHE A 175 0.16 5.47 -8.25
C PHE A 175 -0.59 6.70 -7.72
N LEU A 176 0.11 7.65 -7.07
CA LEU A 176 -0.56 8.77 -6.41
C LEU A 176 -1.28 9.69 -7.39
N LEU A 177 -0.67 10.02 -8.54
CA LEU A 177 -1.34 10.85 -9.53
C LEU A 177 -2.59 10.16 -10.12
N PRO A 178 -2.53 8.91 -10.61
CA PRO A 178 -3.73 8.17 -11.02
C PRO A 178 -4.82 8.12 -9.95
N ILE A 179 -4.49 7.81 -8.69
CA ILE A 179 -5.47 7.80 -7.58
C ILE A 179 -6.12 9.18 -7.44
N GLY A 180 -5.30 10.24 -7.41
CA GLY A 180 -5.75 11.61 -7.31
C GLY A 180 -6.69 12.03 -8.44
N LEU A 181 -6.33 11.72 -9.68
CA LEU A 181 -7.15 12.00 -10.86
C LEU A 181 -8.45 11.19 -10.85
N LEU A 182 -8.42 9.91 -10.41
CA LEU A 182 -9.63 9.12 -10.20
C LEU A 182 -10.57 9.81 -9.22
N LEU A 183 -10.06 10.27 -8.08
CA LEU A 183 -10.84 10.97 -7.05
C LEU A 183 -11.32 12.38 -7.49
N LEU A 184 -10.57 13.04 -8.37
CA LEU A 184 -10.84 14.40 -8.82
C LEU A 184 -11.89 14.47 -9.95
N VAL A 185 -11.71 13.61 -10.96
CA VAL A 185 -12.37 13.72 -12.26
C VAL A 185 -13.69 12.94 -12.30
N PHE A 186 -13.69 11.76 -11.68
CA PHE A 186 -14.85 10.90 -11.69
C PHE A 186 -15.88 11.37 -10.65
N PRO A 187 -17.18 11.31 -10.99
CA PRO A 187 -18.21 11.88 -10.13
C PRO A 187 -18.29 11.16 -8.78
N GLY A 188 -18.50 11.92 -7.71
CA GLY A 188 -18.87 11.40 -6.39
C GLY A 188 -20.30 10.87 -6.31
N ASP A 189 -20.94 10.62 -7.46
CA ASP A 189 -22.27 10.04 -7.52
C ASP A 189 -22.22 8.62 -6.96
N LYS A 190 -23.13 8.32 -6.04
CA LYS A 190 -23.29 6.99 -5.48
C LYS A 190 -23.55 5.98 -6.58
N LEU A 191 -22.85 4.86 -6.51
CA LEU A 191 -23.16 3.70 -7.34
C LEU A 191 -24.44 3.04 -6.84
N GLU A 192 -25.21 2.48 -7.76
CA GLU A 192 -26.36 1.65 -7.43
C GLU A 192 -25.89 0.37 -6.76
N LEU A 193 -26.55 0.03 -5.66
CA LEU A 193 -26.26 -1.18 -4.90
C LEU A 193 -27.34 -2.21 -5.21
N TYR A 194 -27.00 -3.49 -5.10
CA TYR A 194 -28.01 -4.55 -5.09
C TYR A 194 -29.02 -4.32 -3.96
N GLY A 195 -30.28 -4.69 -4.21
CA GLY A 195 -31.33 -4.75 -3.20
C GLY A 195 -31.11 -5.92 -2.22
N GLU A 196 -32.18 -6.43 -1.63
CA GLU A 196 -32.08 -7.54 -0.65
C GLU A 196 -31.60 -8.86 -1.30
N GLU A 197 -31.95 -9.10 -2.56
CA GLU A 197 -31.50 -10.28 -3.30
C GLU A 197 -30.59 -9.91 -4.49
N LYS A 198 -29.43 -10.55 -4.55
CA LYS A 198 -28.49 -10.44 -5.66
C LYS A 198 -28.87 -11.46 -6.74
N PRO A 199 -29.19 -11.04 -7.98
CA PRO A 199 -29.48 -11.97 -9.05
C PRO A 199 -28.25 -12.84 -9.34
N LYS A 200 -28.50 -14.10 -9.74
CA LYS A 200 -27.42 -14.97 -10.26
C LYS A 200 -26.82 -14.31 -11.50
N SER A 201 -25.57 -13.91 -11.41
CA SER A 201 -24.85 -13.26 -12.50
C SER A 201 -23.82 -14.21 -13.10
N ALA A 202 -23.71 -14.23 -14.43
CA ALA A 202 -22.62 -14.90 -15.13
C ALA A 202 -21.30 -14.11 -15.06
N PHE A 203 -21.31 -12.89 -14.53
CA PHE A 203 -20.12 -12.03 -14.50
C PHE A 203 -18.97 -12.61 -13.66
N PRO A 204 -19.17 -13.07 -12.40
CA PRO A 204 -18.08 -13.66 -11.62
C PRO A 204 -17.39 -14.84 -12.31
N PRO A 205 -18.09 -15.89 -12.80
CA PRO A 205 -17.38 -17.00 -13.46
C PRO A 205 -16.67 -16.55 -14.74
N LEU A 206 -17.24 -15.65 -15.54
CA LEU A 206 -16.57 -15.11 -16.73
C LEU A 206 -15.30 -14.33 -16.39
N ALA A 207 -15.34 -13.47 -15.37
CA ALA A 207 -14.20 -12.69 -14.94
C ALA A 207 -13.07 -13.58 -14.38
N ILE A 208 -13.43 -14.65 -13.65
CA ILE A 208 -12.47 -15.65 -13.16
C ILE A 208 -11.85 -16.45 -14.30
N THR A 209 -12.65 -16.89 -15.28
CA THR A 209 -12.12 -17.58 -16.47
C THR A 209 -11.14 -16.68 -17.21
N LEU A 210 -11.48 -15.40 -17.42
CA LEU A 210 -10.57 -14.44 -18.05
C LEU A 210 -9.29 -14.26 -17.22
N PHE A 211 -9.41 -14.11 -15.90
CA PHE A 211 -8.25 -14.01 -15.00
C PHE A 211 -7.33 -15.22 -15.12
N ILE A 212 -7.88 -16.44 -15.14
CA ILE A 212 -7.13 -17.68 -15.31
C ILE A 212 -6.39 -17.68 -16.65
N LEU A 213 -7.09 -17.38 -17.75
CA LEU A 213 -6.48 -17.36 -19.09
C LEU A 213 -5.34 -16.34 -19.19
N VAL A 214 -5.56 -15.12 -18.69
CA VAL A 214 -4.54 -14.06 -18.68
C VAL A 214 -3.34 -14.48 -17.83
N THR A 215 -3.57 -15.04 -16.64
CA THR A 215 -2.48 -15.43 -15.74
C THR A 215 -1.69 -16.62 -16.29
N VAL A 216 -2.34 -17.60 -16.91
CA VAL A 216 -1.64 -18.70 -17.61
C VAL A 216 -0.84 -18.16 -18.80
N GLY A 217 -1.40 -17.24 -19.58
CA GLY A 217 -0.67 -16.56 -20.66
C GLY A 217 0.58 -15.83 -20.16
N ILE A 218 0.48 -15.15 -19.01
CA ILE A 218 1.61 -14.53 -18.32
C ILE A 218 2.62 -15.59 -17.86
N GLY A 219 2.17 -16.71 -17.29
CA GLY A 219 3.04 -17.81 -16.88
C GLY A 219 3.84 -18.43 -18.03
N ILE A 220 3.23 -18.55 -19.22
CA ILE A 220 3.91 -18.97 -20.45
C ILE A 220 4.91 -17.89 -20.90
N TRP A 221 4.48 -16.63 -20.96
CA TRP A 221 5.29 -15.51 -21.46
C TRP A 221 6.52 -15.21 -20.59
N THR A 222 6.38 -15.35 -19.27
CA THR A 222 7.47 -15.18 -18.30
C THR A 222 8.39 -16.42 -18.23
N GLY A 223 8.03 -17.51 -18.90
CA GLY A 223 8.77 -18.77 -18.87
C GLY A 223 8.64 -19.54 -17.55
N ARG A 224 7.75 -19.11 -16.63
CA ARG A 224 7.56 -19.75 -15.32
C ARG A 224 7.19 -21.23 -15.43
N LEU A 225 6.40 -21.58 -16.45
CA LEU A 225 6.00 -22.97 -16.67
C LEU A 225 7.14 -23.88 -17.16
N ASN A 226 8.30 -23.30 -17.51
CA ASN A 226 9.48 -24.04 -17.97
C ASN A 226 10.55 -24.20 -16.88
N GLN A 227 10.36 -23.63 -15.69
CA GLN A 227 11.40 -23.59 -14.63
C GLN A 227 11.49 -24.89 -13.82
N GLY A 228 10.47 -25.75 -13.86
CA GLY A 228 10.44 -27.03 -13.16
C GLY A 228 9.03 -27.42 -12.71
N TRP A 229 8.89 -28.67 -12.25
CA TRP A 229 7.58 -29.18 -11.83
C TRP A 229 7.08 -28.53 -10.54
N LYS A 230 7.99 -28.13 -9.63
CA LYS A 230 7.63 -27.52 -8.35
C LYS A 230 6.97 -26.16 -8.56
N GLU A 231 7.58 -25.34 -9.42
CA GLU A 231 7.13 -24.01 -9.79
C GLU A 231 5.77 -24.07 -10.48
N VAL A 232 5.57 -25.05 -11.37
CA VAL A 232 4.28 -25.31 -12.03
C VAL A 232 3.21 -25.70 -11.01
N VAL A 233 3.52 -26.58 -10.05
CA VAL A 233 2.57 -26.99 -9.00
C VAL A 233 2.21 -25.80 -8.12
N PHE A 234 3.19 -25.05 -7.61
CA PHE A 234 2.94 -23.87 -6.78
C PHE A 234 2.12 -22.83 -7.53
N PHE A 235 2.50 -22.50 -8.76
CA PHE A 235 1.76 -21.57 -9.59
C PHE A 235 0.30 -22.02 -9.80
N THR A 236 0.08 -23.31 -10.07
CA THR A 236 -1.26 -23.88 -10.27
C THR A 236 -2.11 -23.79 -9.00
N VAL A 237 -1.55 -24.18 -7.84
CA VAL A 237 -2.23 -24.11 -6.55
C VAL A 237 -2.54 -22.65 -6.18
N SER A 238 -1.60 -21.73 -6.41
CA SER A 238 -1.78 -20.29 -6.22
C SER A 238 -2.89 -19.74 -7.11
N LEU A 239 -2.92 -20.14 -8.39
CA LEU A 239 -3.93 -19.72 -9.34
C LEU A 239 -5.33 -20.18 -8.95
N ILE A 240 -5.49 -21.44 -8.54
CA ILE A 240 -6.76 -21.98 -8.04
C ILE A 240 -7.18 -21.23 -6.79
N SER A 241 -6.27 -21.07 -5.82
CA SER A 241 -6.50 -20.38 -4.54
C SER A 241 -6.96 -18.94 -4.76
N MET A 242 -6.27 -18.20 -5.63
CA MET A 242 -6.62 -16.83 -6.00
C MET A 242 -7.96 -16.77 -6.73
N SER A 243 -8.24 -17.71 -7.64
CA SER A 243 -9.51 -17.76 -8.37
C SER A 243 -10.69 -17.97 -7.42
N VAL A 244 -10.55 -18.86 -6.44
CA VAL A 244 -11.55 -19.07 -5.38
C VAL A 244 -11.73 -17.79 -4.54
N PHE A 245 -10.64 -17.14 -4.17
CA PHE A 245 -10.68 -15.90 -3.40
C PHE A 245 -11.35 -14.75 -4.16
N LEU A 246 -10.97 -14.50 -5.41
CA LEU A 246 -11.56 -13.48 -6.27
C LEU A 246 -13.05 -13.78 -6.53
N TYR A 247 -13.41 -15.06 -6.74
CA TYR A 247 -14.80 -15.47 -6.87
C TYR A 247 -15.59 -15.12 -5.61
N TRP A 248 -15.07 -15.48 -4.43
CA TRP A 248 -15.67 -15.12 -3.15
C TRP A 248 -15.83 -13.60 -2.99
N MET A 249 -14.79 -12.82 -3.31
CA MET A 249 -14.82 -11.35 -3.27
C MET A 249 -15.90 -10.75 -4.18
N MET A 250 -15.99 -11.22 -5.42
CA MET A 250 -17.01 -10.80 -6.39
C MET A 250 -18.42 -11.17 -5.94
N MET A 251 -18.58 -12.33 -5.29
CA MET A 251 -19.86 -12.74 -4.70
C MET A 251 -20.26 -11.82 -3.54
N GLN A 252 -19.32 -11.39 -2.69
CA GLN A 252 -19.58 -10.45 -1.59
C GLN A 252 -19.83 -9.01 -2.03
N ASN A 253 -19.40 -8.62 -3.23
CA ASN A 253 -19.57 -7.26 -3.74
C ASN A 253 -21.06 -6.87 -3.88
N GLN A 254 -21.41 -5.73 -3.27
CA GLN A 254 -22.77 -5.18 -3.22
C GLN A 254 -23.08 -4.17 -4.34
N VAL A 255 -22.08 -3.75 -5.10
CA VAL A 255 -22.28 -2.81 -6.21
C VAL A 255 -22.89 -3.55 -7.40
N ASP A 256 -24.01 -3.04 -7.93
CA ASP A 256 -24.65 -3.58 -9.12
C ASP A 256 -23.91 -3.10 -10.37
N TRP A 257 -22.79 -3.75 -10.68
CA TRP A 257 -21.97 -3.35 -11.83
C TRP A 257 -22.69 -3.45 -13.16
N SER A 258 -23.74 -4.27 -13.30
CA SER A 258 -24.49 -4.35 -14.55
C SER A 258 -25.23 -3.04 -14.83
N LYS A 259 -26.01 -2.56 -13.86
CA LYS A 259 -26.70 -1.26 -13.98
C LYS A 259 -25.72 -0.10 -14.01
N ASN A 260 -24.72 -0.14 -13.12
CA ASN A 260 -23.72 0.91 -13.05
C ASN A 260 -22.86 0.96 -14.31
N TRP A 261 -22.60 -0.14 -15.02
CA TRP A 261 -21.85 -0.14 -16.29
C TRP A 261 -22.63 0.57 -17.40
N HIS A 262 -23.93 0.29 -17.50
CA HIS A 262 -24.80 0.98 -18.45
C HIS A 262 -24.88 2.48 -18.15
N ASN A 263 -24.95 2.84 -16.86
CA ASN A 263 -24.94 4.23 -16.42
C ASN A 263 -23.54 4.86 -16.51
N LEU A 264 -22.47 4.05 -16.41
CA LEU A 264 -21.07 4.48 -16.52
C LEU A 264 -20.86 5.13 -17.87
N GLY A 265 -21.24 4.47 -18.96
CA GLY A 265 -21.07 5.02 -20.31
C GLY A 265 -21.75 6.38 -20.47
N LYS A 266 -22.91 6.57 -19.84
CA LYS A 266 -23.63 7.87 -19.84
C LYS A 266 -22.94 8.92 -18.95
N LYS A 267 -22.35 8.51 -17.82
CA LYS A 267 -21.70 9.39 -16.84
C LYS A 267 -20.24 9.72 -17.18
N LEU A 268 -19.56 8.83 -17.88
CA LEU A 268 -18.21 8.95 -18.43
C LEU A 268 -18.27 9.64 -19.79
N LYS A 269 -18.76 10.88 -19.78
CA LYS A 269 -18.65 11.75 -20.94
C LYS A 269 -17.17 11.98 -21.26
N MET A 270 -16.85 12.16 -22.54
CA MET A 270 -15.49 12.49 -22.99
C MET A 270 -14.91 13.70 -22.24
N GLU A 271 -15.75 14.65 -21.82
CA GLU A 271 -15.39 15.79 -20.97
C GLU A 271 -14.68 15.41 -19.66
N LYS A 272 -14.95 14.22 -19.11
CA LYS A 272 -14.29 13.71 -17.90
C LYS A 272 -13.10 12.81 -18.24
N LEU A 273 -13.20 11.99 -19.29
CA LEU A 273 -12.07 11.14 -19.68
C LEU A 273 -10.88 11.98 -20.17
N LEU A 274 -11.15 13.09 -20.86
CA LEU A 274 -10.13 13.99 -21.40
C LEU A 274 -9.20 14.58 -20.32
N PRO A 275 -9.67 15.19 -19.21
CA PRO A 275 -8.77 15.67 -18.16
C PRO A 275 -8.06 14.53 -17.41
N PHE A 276 -8.66 13.34 -17.29
CA PHE A 276 -7.98 12.19 -16.70
C PHE A 276 -6.80 11.72 -17.55
N PHE A 277 -7.07 11.32 -18.80
CA PHE A 277 -6.03 10.82 -19.70
C PHE A 277 -5.09 11.94 -20.15
N GLY A 278 -5.61 13.15 -20.38
CA GLY A 278 -4.81 14.35 -20.68
C GLY A 278 -3.88 14.71 -19.54
N GLY A 279 -4.32 14.61 -18.28
CA GLY A 279 -3.46 14.80 -17.11
C GLY A 279 -2.35 13.75 -17.01
N LEU A 280 -2.67 12.47 -17.25
CA LEU A 280 -1.68 11.39 -17.30
C LEU A 280 -0.69 11.54 -18.45
N ILE A 281 -1.17 11.87 -19.66
CA ILE A 281 -0.33 12.08 -20.84
C ILE A 281 0.58 13.30 -20.62
N ALA A 282 0.03 14.42 -20.15
CA ALA A 282 0.81 15.61 -19.86
C ALA A 282 1.90 15.33 -18.82
N PHE A 283 1.58 14.58 -17.77
CA PHE A 283 2.56 14.18 -16.78
C PHE A 283 3.61 13.21 -17.32
N THR A 284 3.22 12.21 -18.11
CA THR A 284 4.16 11.28 -18.76
C THR A 284 5.07 12.03 -19.74
N LEU A 285 4.55 13.00 -20.49
CA LEU A 285 5.35 13.87 -21.36
C LEU A 285 6.32 14.72 -20.54
N LEU A 286 5.88 15.27 -19.40
CA LEU A 286 6.76 15.97 -18.47
C LEU A 286 7.89 15.05 -17.97
N LEU A 287 7.58 13.83 -17.54
CA LEU A 287 8.59 12.86 -17.13
C LEU A 287 9.55 12.51 -18.28
N TRP A 288 9.03 12.34 -19.49
CA TRP A 288 9.84 12.05 -20.66
C TRP A 288 10.81 13.20 -20.97
N LEU A 289 10.32 14.45 -20.92
CA LEU A 289 11.13 15.66 -21.09
C LEU A 289 12.20 15.80 -20.00
N LEU A 290 11.85 15.48 -18.75
CA LEU A 290 12.77 15.50 -17.61
C LEU A 290 13.74 14.31 -17.60
N SER A 291 13.44 13.22 -18.31
CA SER A 291 14.27 12.00 -18.28
C SER A 291 15.46 12.03 -19.24
N GLY A 292 15.52 13.02 -20.12
CA GLY A 292 16.61 13.16 -21.08
C GLY A 292 16.82 11.92 -21.94
N SER A 293 18.08 11.52 -22.15
CA SER A 293 18.47 10.35 -22.94
C SER A 293 18.45 9.03 -22.14
N ASN A 294 18.26 9.08 -20.81
CA ASN A 294 18.41 7.94 -19.91
C ASN A 294 17.17 7.01 -19.87
N SER A 295 16.63 6.65 -21.03
CA SER A 295 15.38 5.86 -21.15
C SER A 295 15.55 4.34 -20.99
N ASN A 296 16.67 3.89 -20.40
CA ASN A 296 17.11 2.49 -20.40
C ASN A 296 16.18 1.48 -19.69
N VAL A 297 15.19 1.95 -18.94
CA VAL A 297 14.22 1.05 -18.29
C VAL A 297 13.08 0.74 -19.25
N SER A 298 13.14 -0.42 -19.90
CA SER A 298 12.06 -0.86 -20.77
C SER A 298 10.80 -1.16 -19.96
N LEU A 299 9.64 -0.62 -20.38
CA LEU A 299 8.34 -0.94 -19.79
C LEU A 299 8.07 -2.45 -19.77
N ARG A 300 8.61 -3.17 -20.75
CA ARG A 300 8.57 -4.63 -20.82
C ARG A 300 9.28 -5.26 -19.63
N THR A 301 10.50 -4.83 -19.30
CA THR A 301 11.26 -5.35 -18.16
C THR A 301 10.53 -5.11 -16.84
N LEU A 302 10.01 -3.91 -16.62
CA LEU A 302 9.23 -3.59 -15.42
C LEU A 302 7.97 -4.44 -15.31
N THR A 303 7.26 -4.63 -16.43
CA THR A 303 6.04 -5.45 -16.49
C THR A 303 6.36 -6.92 -16.22
N ILE A 304 7.42 -7.46 -16.82
CA ILE A 304 7.87 -8.84 -16.57
C ILE A 304 8.23 -9.00 -15.10
N ALA A 305 9.04 -8.10 -14.54
CA ALA A 305 9.48 -8.16 -13.15
C ALA A 305 8.30 -8.10 -12.15
N PHE A 306 7.33 -7.21 -12.41
CA PHE A 306 6.12 -7.11 -11.59
C PHE A 306 5.28 -8.38 -11.68
N LEU A 307 5.03 -8.87 -12.89
CA LEU A 307 4.19 -10.05 -13.11
C LEU A 307 4.86 -11.36 -12.67
N SER A 308 6.20 -11.44 -12.75
CA SER A 308 6.98 -12.60 -12.34
C SER A 308 6.98 -12.83 -10.83
N ASN A 309 6.53 -11.85 -10.04
CA ASN A 309 6.44 -11.98 -8.58
C ASN A 309 5.02 -12.27 -8.09
N ILE A 310 4.01 -12.25 -8.96
CA ILE A 310 2.63 -12.55 -8.61
C ILE A 310 2.41 -14.06 -8.56
N LEU A 311 1.71 -14.56 -7.53
CA LEU A 311 1.33 -15.98 -7.38
C LEU A 311 2.52 -16.95 -7.30
N ILE A 312 3.58 -16.59 -6.57
CA ILE A 312 4.69 -17.50 -6.28
C ILE A 312 4.20 -18.58 -5.31
N HIS A 313 3.56 -18.17 -4.21
CA HIS A 313 2.97 -19.07 -3.22
C HIS A 313 1.48 -18.80 -3.02
N PRO A 314 0.69 -19.82 -2.63
CA PRO A 314 -0.74 -19.62 -2.44
C PRO A 314 -0.98 -18.64 -1.29
N PHE A 315 -1.69 -17.55 -1.61
CA PHE A 315 -2.01 -16.48 -0.66
C PHE A 315 -0.81 -15.71 -0.08
N ASP A 316 0.35 -15.74 -0.75
CA ASP A 316 1.54 -14.93 -0.40
C ASP A 316 1.22 -13.45 -0.19
N PHE A 317 0.34 -12.89 -1.00
CA PHE A 317 -0.11 -11.51 -0.85
C PHE A 317 -0.85 -11.29 0.48
N LEU A 318 -1.71 -12.21 0.93
CA LEU A 318 -2.42 -12.06 2.21
C LEU A 318 -1.47 -12.16 3.39
N THR A 319 -0.50 -13.07 3.34
CA THR A 319 0.49 -13.25 4.40
C THR A 319 1.47 -12.08 4.46
N GLY A 320 1.97 -11.62 3.31
CA GLY A 320 2.80 -10.41 3.20
C GLY A 320 2.06 -9.18 3.74
N HIS A 321 0.86 -8.91 3.23
CA HIS A 321 0.09 -7.73 3.66
C HIS A 321 -0.33 -7.80 5.13
N LEU A 322 -0.57 -8.99 5.69
CA LEU A 322 -0.76 -9.14 7.14
C LEU A 322 0.50 -8.78 7.91
N MET A 323 1.65 -9.35 7.55
CA MET A 323 2.93 -9.11 8.23
C MET A 323 3.37 -7.65 8.14
N TYR A 324 3.04 -6.98 7.03
CA TYR A 324 3.43 -5.61 6.78
C TYR A 324 2.44 -4.58 7.35
N TYR A 325 1.15 -4.71 7.06
CA TYR A 325 0.08 -3.77 7.46
C TYR A 325 -0.70 -4.18 8.71
N GLY A 326 -0.37 -5.33 9.30
CA GLY A 326 -1.04 -5.86 10.48
C GLY A 326 -2.52 -6.16 10.22
N LEU A 327 -3.36 -5.77 11.18
CA LEU A 327 -4.78 -6.10 11.18
C LEU A 327 -5.63 -5.32 10.16
N LEU A 328 -5.09 -4.31 9.46
CA LEU A 328 -5.88 -3.51 8.51
C LEU A 328 -6.52 -4.38 7.41
N VAL A 329 -5.76 -5.32 6.85
CA VAL A 329 -6.19 -6.17 5.74
C VAL A 329 -7.21 -7.24 6.18
N PRO A 330 -6.97 -8.01 7.27
CA PRO A 330 -8.01 -8.85 7.85
C PRO A 330 -9.30 -8.09 8.19
N PHE A 331 -9.20 -6.87 8.74
CA PHE A 331 -10.38 -6.04 8.99
C PHE A 331 -11.12 -5.71 7.70
N ALA A 332 -10.41 -5.31 6.64
CA ALA A 332 -11.02 -5.03 5.34
C ALA A 332 -11.80 -6.24 4.80
N LEU A 333 -11.24 -7.43 4.92
CA LEU A 333 -11.86 -8.66 4.41
C LEU A 333 -13.05 -9.13 5.26
N VAL A 334 -12.96 -9.05 6.59
CA VAL A 334 -14.09 -9.37 7.49
C VAL A 334 -15.26 -8.41 7.26
N PHE A 335 -14.98 -7.15 6.97
CA PHE A 335 -15.98 -6.14 6.66
C PHE A 335 -16.19 -5.94 5.15
N MET A 336 -15.75 -6.86 4.28
CA MET A 336 -15.68 -6.64 2.82
C MET A 336 -17.02 -6.21 2.21
N LEU A 337 -18.12 -6.85 2.61
CA LEU A 337 -19.46 -6.50 2.15
C LEU A 337 -19.82 -5.03 2.44
N ARG A 338 -19.39 -4.52 3.60
CA ARG A 338 -19.59 -3.12 3.98
C ARG A 338 -18.56 -2.19 3.32
N VAL A 339 -17.30 -2.63 3.20
CA VAL A 339 -16.23 -1.88 2.55
C VAL A 339 -16.59 -1.61 1.08
N THR A 340 -17.03 -2.62 0.34
CA THR A 340 -17.50 -2.46 -1.05
C THR A 340 -18.71 -1.55 -1.14
N LYS A 341 -19.70 -1.71 -0.23
CA LYS A 341 -20.87 -0.84 -0.15
C LYS A 341 -20.50 0.62 0.08
N GLU A 342 -19.69 0.91 1.10
CA GLU A 342 -19.27 2.27 1.43
C GLU A 342 -18.38 2.86 0.32
N SER A 343 -17.55 2.05 -0.34
CA SER A 343 -16.79 2.49 -1.53
C SER A 343 -17.71 2.92 -2.67
N GLY A 344 -18.76 2.14 -2.96
CA GLY A 344 -19.80 2.50 -3.93
C GLY A 344 -20.56 3.77 -3.55
N LEU A 345 -20.81 4.00 -2.27
CA LEU A 345 -21.45 5.21 -1.76
C LEU A 345 -20.54 6.46 -1.80
N LEU A 346 -19.23 6.28 -1.88
CA LEU A 346 -18.26 7.38 -2.11
C LEU A 346 -18.12 7.73 -3.58
N GLY A 347 -18.66 6.88 -4.47
CA GLY A 347 -18.78 7.11 -5.88
C GLY A 347 -17.78 6.33 -6.73
N ILE A 348 -17.86 6.55 -8.04
CA ILE A 348 -17.12 5.75 -9.03
C ILE A 348 -15.61 5.97 -8.94
N GLY A 349 -15.12 7.20 -8.76
CA GLY A 349 -13.69 7.47 -8.65
C GLY A 349 -13.03 6.72 -7.49
N PHE A 350 -13.68 6.75 -6.32
CA PHE A 350 -13.22 6.02 -5.14
C PHE A 350 -13.30 4.50 -5.35
N SER A 351 -14.38 4.01 -5.95
CA SER A 351 -14.54 2.58 -6.26
C SER A 351 -13.49 2.08 -7.26
N LEU A 352 -13.15 2.88 -8.27
CA LEU A 352 -12.08 2.56 -9.23
C LEU A 352 -10.70 2.56 -8.57
N ALA A 353 -10.43 3.48 -7.64
CA ALA A 353 -9.19 3.47 -6.86
C ALA A 353 -9.08 2.20 -6.00
N MET A 354 -10.20 1.75 -5.39
CA MET A 354 -10.26 0.49 -4.66
C MET A 354 -10.07 -0.74 -5.57
N ILE A 355 -10.61 -0.73 -6.79
CA ILE A 355 -10.36 -1.80 -7.78
C ILE A 355 -8.89 -1.81 -8.18
N GLY A 356 -8.30 -0.64 -8.47
CA GLY A 356 -6.88 -0.50 -8.76
C GLY A 356 -6.03 -1.08 -7.63
N MET A 357 -6.32 -0.72 -6.38
CA MET A 357 -5.67 -1.30 -5.21
C MET A 357 -5.81 -2.83 -5.19
N LEU A 358 -6.99 -3.40 -5.44
CA LEU A 358 -7.16 -4.86 -5.42
C LEU A 358 -6.32 -5.57 -6.49
N LEU A 359 -6.14 -4.95 -7.67
CA LEU A 359 -5.27 -5.48 -8.72
C LEU A 359 -3.79 -5.46 -8.28
N PHE A 360 -3.33 -4.35 -7.72
CA PHE A 360 -1.95 -4.23 -7.22
C PHE A 360 -1.73 -5.04 -5.93
N ALA A 361 -2.79 -5.32 -5.16
CA ALA A 361 -2.68 -6.09 -3.93
C ALA A 361 -2.44 -7.58 -4.18
N LEU A 362 -2.58 -8.04 -5.42
CA LEU A 362 -2.13 -9.37 -5.83
C LEU A 362 -0.60 -9.48 -5.86
N HIS A 363 0.10 -8.33 -5.93
CA HIS A 363 1.55 -8.31 -5.79
C HIS A 363 1.90 -8.52 -4.29
N PRO A 364 2.81 -9.46 -3.99
CA PRO A 364 3.10 -9.83 -2.61
C PRO A 364 4.04 -8.84 -1.88
N ASP A 365 4.74 -7.97 -2.60
CA ASP A 365 5.43 -6.83 -2.00
C ASP A 365 4.42 -5.76 -1.55
N SER A 366 4.24 -5.70 -0.24
CA SER A 366 3.30 -4.81 0.40
C SER A 366 3.64 -3.33 0.22
N SER A 367 4.90 -2.94 0.07
CA SER A 367 5.31 -1.53 -0.06
C SER A 367 4.64 -0.85 -1.26
N THR A 368 4.43 -1.59 -2.35
CA THR A 368 3.74 -1.13 -3.57
C THR A 368 2.33 -0.60 -3.32
N LEU A 369 1.66 -1.06 -2.24
CA LEU A 369 0.32 -0.64 -1.88
C LEU A 369 0.26 0.62 -1.02
N MET A 370 1.39 1.12 -0.52
CA MET A 370 1.41 2.25 0.41
C MET A 370 0.60 3.47 -0.06
N PRO A 371 0.63 3.86 -1.35
CA PRO A 371 -0.23 4.92 -1.90
C PRO A 371 -1.74 4.65 -1.78
N PHE A 372 -2.16 3.38 -1.81
CA PHE A 372 -3.56 2.97 -1.76
C PHE A 372 -4.07 2.74 -0.33
N ILE A 373 -3.18 2.50 0.63
CA ILE A 373 -3.56 2.25 2.04
C ILE A 373 -4.50 3.31 2.61
N PRO A 374 -4.33 4.62 2.36
CA PRO A 374 -5.28 5.63 2.81
C PRO A 374 -6.70 5.45 2.28
N VAL A 375 -6.86 5.00 1.03
CA VAL A 375 -8.16 4.73 0.41
C VAL A 375 -8.81 3.51 1.09
N LEU A 376 -8.06 2.41 1.25
CA LEU A 376 -8.51 1.23 1.97
C LEU A 376 -8.93 1.57 3.40
N PHE A 377 -8.04 2.24 4.12
CA PHE A 377 -8.23 2.69 5.49
C PHE A 377 -9.53 3.48 5.63
N PHE A 378 -9.76 4.46 4.74
CA PHE A 378 -10.97 5.26 4.80
C PHE A 378 -12.24 4.44 4.58
N ALA A 379 -12.22 3.49 3.63
CA ALA A 379 -13.32 2.59 3.38
C ALA A 379 -13.61 1.67 4.58
N VAL A 380 -12.57 1.14 5.23
CA VAL A 380 -12.67 0.32 6.45
C VAL A 380 -13.27 1.13 7.60
N VAL A 381 -12.79 2.36 7.85
CA VAL A 381 -13.33 3.20 8.92
C VAL A 381 -14.81 3.52 8.69
N LYS A 382 -15.20 3.82 7.45
CA LYS A 382 -16.61 4.03 7.07
C LYS A 382 -17.45 2.77 7.29
N ALA A 383 -16.95 1.61 6.91
CA ALA A 383 -17.61 0.32 7.10
C ALA A 383 -17.84 0.00 8.59
N VAL A 384 -16.83 0.23 9.43
CA VAL A 384 -16.85 -0.10 10.86
C VAL A 384 -17.65 0.92 11.68
N ARG A 385 -17.81 2.16 11.21
CA ARG A 385 -18.53 3.24 11.92
C ARG A 385 -19.94 2.87 12.40
N ARG A 386 -20.62 1.96 11.70
CA ARG A 386 -21.99 1.52 12.05
C ARG A 386 -22.03 0.53 13.22
N TYR A 387 -20.89 -0.03 13.63
CA TYR A 387 -20.80 -1.01 14.71
C TYR A 387 -20.58 -0.31 16.06
N ARG A 388 -21.04 -0.94 17.16
CA ARG A 388 -20.79 -0.42 18.51
C ARG A 388 -19.48 -0.98 19.05
N LEU A 389 -18.40 -0.21 18.97
CA LEU A 389 -17.08 -0.63 19.46
C LEU A 389 -17.01 -0.56 21.00
N LYS A 390 -16.65 -1.68 21.65
CA LYS A 390 -16.36 -1.70 23.09
C LYS A 390 -14.88 -1.43 23.34
N ARG A 391 -14.56 -0.73 24.42
CA ARG A 391 -13.16 -0.41 24.82
C ARG A 391 -12.30 -1.67 25.00
N LYS A 392 -12.88 -2.77 25.50
CA LYS A 392 -12.17 -4.05 25.66
C LYS A 392 -11.64 -4.59 24.33
N ASP A 393 -12.44 -4.54 23.25
CA ASP A 393 -11.97 -5.03 21.95
C ASP A 393 -10.91 -4.11 21.36
N LEU A 394 -11.00 -2.79 21.60
CA LEU A 394 -9.94 -1.85 21.19
C LEU A 394 -8.61 -2.18 21.84
N PHE A 395 -8.62 -2.52 23.13
CA PHE A 395 -7.42 -2.95 23.84
C PHE A 395 -6.86 -4.26 23.27
N ILE A 396 -7.71 -5.25 23.02
CA ILE A 396 -7.29 -6.55 22.45
C ILE A 396 -6.72 -6.37 21.04
N VAL A 397 -7.42 -5.63 20.17
CA VAL A 397 -6.97 -5.33 18.81
C VAL A 397 -5.66 -4.52 18.83
N GLY A 398 -5.57 -3.52 19.72
CA GLY A 398 -4.36 -2.73 19.92
C GLY A 398 -3.16 -3.56 20.35
N LEU A 399 -3.33 -4.40 21.38
CA LEU A 399 -2.28 -5.29 21.86
C LEU A 399 -1.85 -6.28 20.78
N PHE A 400 -2.80 -6.90 20.08
CA PHE A 400 -2.49 -7.83 19.00
C PHE A 400 -1.74 -7.15 17.86
N ASN A 401 -2.20 -5.98 17.40
CA ASN A 401 -1.54 -5.26 16.31
C ASN A 401 -0.13 -4.81 16.70
N LEU A 402 0.07 -4.35 17.95
CA LEU A 402 1.39 -4.00 18.48
C LEU A 402 2.33 -5.20 18.55
N LEU A 403 1.87 -6.34 19.06
CA LEU A 403 2.68 -7.57 19.09
C LEU A 403 3.04 -8.01 17.66
N HIS A 404 2.07 -7.99 16.76
CA HIS A 404 2.20 -8.40 15.37
C HIS A 404 3.08 -7.46 14.54
N SER A 405 3.15 -6.17 14.89
CA SER A 405 4.04 -5.22 14.21
C SER A 405 5.53 -5.52 14.43
N MET A 406 5.85 -6.40 15.39
CA MET A 406 7.22 -6.87 15.66
C MET A 406 8.25 -5.76 15.86
N TRP A 407 7.82 -4.57 16.29
CA TRP A 407 8.72 -3.44 16.57
C TRP A 407 9.80 -3.77 17.61
N TRP A 408 9.50 -4.72 18.51
CA TRP A 408 10.39 -5.20 19.57
C TRP A 408 11.35 -6.30 19.12
N VAL A 409 11.17 -6.87 17.93
CA VAL A 409 12.02 -7.94 17.40
C VAL A 409 13.32 -7.32 16.88
N ARG A 410 14.43 -7.97 17.25
CA ARG A 410 15.78 -7.67 16.75
C ARG A 410 15.97 -8.29 15.36
N LEU A 411 16.17 -7.46 14.34
CA LEU A 411 16.38 -7.89 12.96
C LEU A 411 17.84 -8.29 12.70
N ASN A 412 18.80 -7.50 13.21
CA ASN A 412 20.22 -7.72 13.04
C ASN A 412 20.74 -8.75 14.05
N MET A 413 20.84 -9.99 13.59
CA MET A 413 21.45 -11.12 14.28
C MET A 413 22.81 -11.46 13.65
N PRO A 414 23.68 -12.24 14.33
CA PRO A 414 24.89 -12.77 13.70
C PRO A 414 24.57 -13.49 12.39
N GLY A 415 25.32 -13.21 11.32
CA GLY A 415 25.07 -13.74 9.97
C GLY A 415 24.15 -12.90 9.09
N MET A 416 23.47 -11.87 9.62
CA MET A 416 22.51 -11.07 8.86
C MET A 416 23.18 -10.27 7.73
N LYS A 417 24.36 -9.71 8.01
CA LYS A 417 25.10 -8.91 7.04
C LYS A 417 25.54 -9.76 5.85
N GLU A 418 26.07 -10.95 6.14
CA GLU A 418 26.53 -11.92 5.16
C GLU A 418 25.35 -12.41 4.30
N ALA A 419 24.25 -12.79 4.93
CA ALA A 419 23.05 -13.25 4.24
C ALA A 419 22.48 -12.18 3.30
N LEU A 420 22.42 -10.91 3.73
CA LEU A 420 21.96 -9.82 2.87
C LEU A 420 22.94 -9.52 1.71
N LEU A 421 24.25 -9.61 1.92
CA LEU A 421 25.25 -9.44 0.84
C LEU A 421 25.15 -10.55 -0.20
N LEU A 422 24.80 -11.77 0.22
CA LEU A 422 24.59 -12.91 -0.67
C LEU A 422 23.21 -12.89 -1.36
N GLY A 423 22.32 -11.97 -0.98
CA GLY A 423 20.95 -11.93 -1.47
C GLY A 423 20.11 -13.10 -0.99
N GLU A 424 20.46 -13.72 0.14
CA GLU A 424 19.67 -14.79 0.73
C GLU A 424 18.34 -14.24 1.25
N THR A 425 17.24 -14.86 0.84
CA THR A 425 15.92 -14.51 1.34
C THR A 425 15.33 -15.63 2.19
N GLU A 426 15.35 -16.89 1.74
CA GLU A 426 14.67 -18.02 2.38
C GLU A 426 15.24 -18.51 3.72
N GLY A 427 16.52 -18.26 4.01
CA GLY A 427 17.22 -18.78 5.18
C GLY A 427 17.14 -17.88 6.43
N PHE A 428 17.33 -18.46 7.62
CA PHE A 428 17.68 -17.66 8.80
C PHE A 428 19.19 -17.40 8.80
N PRO A 429 19.63 -16.16 9.12
CA PRO A 429 18.87 -15.10 9.78
C PRO A 429 18.04 -14.17 8.88
N ALA A 430 18.22 -14.18 7.55
CA ALA A 430 17.59 -13.24 6.62
C ALA A 430 16.05 -13.19 6.70
N GLN A 431 15.41 -14.34 6.91
CA GLN A 431 13.96 -14.44 7.10
C GLN A 431 13.41 -13.56 8.23
N ARG A 432 14.21 -13.15 9.23
CA ARG A 432 13.73 -12.19 10.25
C ARG A 432 13.27 -10.87 9.66
N TYR A 433 13.85 -10.47 8.53
CA TYR A 433 13.45 -9.29 7.78
C TYR A 433 12.49 -9.66 6.64
N TRP A 434 12.85 -10.67 5.84
CA TRP A 434 12.09 -11.03 4.65
C TRP A 434 10.71 -11.64 4.93
N MET A 435 10.45 -12.14 6.15
CA MET A 435 9.13 -12.62 6.54
C MET A 435 8.03 -11.55 6.48
N HIS A 436 8.39 -10.28 6.34
CA HIS A 436 7.43 -9.18 6.21
C HIS A 436 7.00 -8.90 4.76
N PHE A 437 7.62 -9.56 3.78
CA PHE A 437 7.37 -9.35 2.35
C PHE A 437 6.97 -10.68 1.70
N GLY A 438 5.78 -10.76 1.11
CA GLY A 438 5.20 -12.06 0.72
C GLY A 438 6.02 -12.83 -0.32
N ASN A 439 6.70 -12.14 -1.25
CA ASN A 439 7.55 -12.76 -2.28
C ASN A 439 8.82 -13.38 -1.71
N GLU A 440 9.27 -12.89 -0.57
CA GLU A 440 10.55 -13.31 0.04
C GLU A 440 10.33 -14.21 1.26
N GLN A 441 9.08 -14.56 1.58
CA GLN A 441 8.77 -15.50 2.66
C GLN A 441 9.17 -16.92 2.26
N SER A 442 9.95 -17.58 3.12
CA SER A 442 10.12 -19.03 3.01
C SER A 442 8.77 -19.73 3.18
N LEU A 443 8.58 -20.87 2.51
CA LEU A 443 7.32 -21.61 2.55
C LEU A 443 6.87 -21.94 3.99
N ALA A 444 7.82 -22.31 4.86
CA ALA A 444 7.53 -22.63 6.25
C ALA A 444 6.95 -21.42 7.01
N VAL A 445 7.55 -20.24 6.82
CA VAL A 445 7.07 -18.99 7.40
C VAL A 445 5.71 -18.61 6.82
N ALA A 446 5.55 -18.70 5.50
CA ALA A 446 4.29 -18.39 4.81
C ALA A 446 3.13 -19.24 5.36
N VAL A 447 3.34 -20.55 5.58
CA VAL A 447 2.32 -21.43 6.18
C VAL A 447 1.95 -20.99 7.60
N VAL A 448 2.94 -20.67 8.45
CA VAL A 448 2.68 -20.22 9.83
C VAL A 448 1.90 -18.89 9.83
N VAL A 449 2.32 -17.93 9.02
CA VAL A 449 1.65 -16.63 8.89
C VAL A 449 0.22 -16.80 8.35
N PHE A 450 0.01 -17.71 7.39
CA PHE A 450 -1.33 -18.00 6.87
C PHE A 450 -2.25 -18.59 7.95
N LEU A 451 -1.74 -19.49 8.80
CA LEU A 451 -2.53 -20.01 9.93
C LEU A 451 -2.91 -18.90 10.92
N ILE A 452 -1.97 -17.98 11.21
CA ILE A 452 -2.24 -16.79 12.03
C ILE A 452 -3.32 -15.93 11.36
N PHE A 453 -3.21 -15.69 10.05
CA PHE A 453 -4.20 -14.93 9.28
C PHE A 453 -5.61 -15.53 9.40
N VAL A 454 -5.75 -16.84 9.20
CA VAL A 454 -7.04 -17.53 9.34
C VAL A 454 -7.58 -17.42 10.76
N ALA A 455 -6.73 -17.60 11.79
CA ALA A 455 -7.15 -17.46 13.18
C ALA A 455 -7.66 -16.04 13.49
N VAL A 456 -6.96 -15.01 13.02
CA VAL A 456 -7.37 -13.61 13.14
C VAL A 456 -8.71 -13.36 12.46
N MET A 457 -8.89 -13.84 11.22
CA MET A 457 -10.14 -13.71 10.47
C MET A 457 -11.32 -14.32 11.24
N LEU A 458 -11.15 -15.51 11.83
CA LEU A 458 -12.19 -16.18 12.62
C LEU A 458 -12.56 -15.39 13.89
N VAL A 459 -11.56 -14.86 14.60
CA VAL A 459 -11.78 -14.05 15.81
C VAL A 459 -12.53 -12.77 15.47
N LEU A 460 -12.11 -12.08 14.40
CA LEU A 460 -12.73 -10.84 13.94
C LEU A 460 -14.17 -11.07 13.42
N ASP A 461 -14.45 -12.15 12.69
CA ASP A 461 -15.82 -12.46 12.25
C ASP A 461 -16.75 -12.75 13.42
N ARG A 462 -16.31 -13.54 14.41
CA ARG A 462 -17.06 -13.76 15.65
C ARG A 462 -17.30 -12.44 16.39
N GLY A 463 -16.29 -11.57 16.41
CA GLY A 463 -16.38 -10.22 16.95
C GLY A 463 -17.46 -9.39 16.26
N ARG A 464 -17.46 -9.37 14.92
CA ARG A 464 -18.39 -8.61 14.07
C ARG A 464 -19.86 -8.90 14.39
N ARG A 465 -20.22 -10.18 14.58
CA ARG A 465 -21.61 -10.60 14.85
C ARG A 465 -22.17 -10.02 16.15
N ARG A 466 -21.32 -9.73 17.14
CA ARG A 466 -21.73 -9.16 18.44
C ARG A 466 -22.12 -7.67 18.36
N TYR A 467 -21.80 -6.99 17.26
CA TYR A 467 -21.84 -5.52 17.18
C TYR A 467 -22.76 -4.97 16.10
N VAL A 468 -23.56 -5.82 15.45
CA VAL A 468 -24.62 -5.37 14.56
C VAL A 468 -25.59 -4.56 15.42
N ARG A 469 -25.73 -3.26 15.10
CA ARG A 469 -26.79 -2.44 15.70
C ARG A 469 -28.11 -2.99 15.17
N SER A 470 -28.90 -3.58 16.06
CA SER A 470 -30.31 -3.87 15.85
C SER A 470 -31.07 -2.61 15.52
#